data_AF-A0AAD7IE52-F1
#
_entry.id   AF-A0AAD7IE52-F1
#
_cell.length_a   1.000
_cell.length_b   1.000
_cell.length_c   1.000
_cell.angle_alpha   90.00
_cell.angle_beta   90.00
_cell.angle_gamma   90.00
#
_symmetry.space_group_name_H-M   'P 1'
#
loop_
_entity.id
_entity.type
_entity.pdbx_description
1 polymer ?
#
loop_
_entity_poly.entity_id
_entity_poly.type
_entity_poly.pdbx_seq_one_letter_code
_entity_poly.pdbx_strand_id
1 'polypeptide(L)'
;MQEHEEDLRRLLGDEGARDELGLNRGRKAELRGEYLEGHDQLDTHLSRFRVLPVVNVLLGDRMPRPDRTPGEKDRWCRAMLILFKPWRLLEDLKHRGQSWTAAFNEMTFSDKAKETMLNMNVENECKDAKDKYEALRKAGKVKPLLPGHSGATASSDIESLTNALHRDAAL
;
A
#
# COMPACT_ATOMS: atom_id res chain seq x y z
N MET A 1 -15.34 15.20 6.52
CA MET A 1 -14.67 15.12 7.85
C MET A 1 -15.67 15.27 8.98
N GLN A 2 -16.48 16.34 8.99
CA GLN A 2 -17.56 16.50 9.98
C GLN A 2 -18.57 15.35 9.97
N GLU A 3 -18.99 14.86 8.81
CA GLU A 3 -19.97 13.76 8.71
C GLU A 3 -19.46 12.42 9.27
N HIS A 4 -18.19 12.08 9.02
CA HIS A 4 -17.52 10.89 9.60
C HIS A 4 -17.28 11.03 11.11
N GLU A 5 -17.03 12.26 11.59
CA GLU A 5 -16.86 12.55 13.01
C GLU A 5 -18.20 12.55 13.75
N GLU A 6 -19.28 13.01 13.10
CA GLU A 6 -20.65 12.92 13.61
C GLU A 6 -21.18 11.49 13.61
N ASP A 7 -20.87 10.68 12.58
CA ASP A 7 -21.20 9.25 12.57
C ASP A 7 -20.42 8.49 13.66
N LEU A 8 -19.15 8.84 13.89
CA LEU A 8 -18.38 8.33 15.04
C LEU A 8 -19.01 8.73 16.38
N ARG A 9 -19.49 9.98 16.51
CA ARG A 9 -20.20 10.44 17.73
C ARG A 9 -21.56 9.76 17.90
N ARG A 10 -22.27 9.45 16.81
CA ARG A 10 -23.52 8.69 16.81
C ARG A 10 -23.32 7.23 17.23
N LEU A 11 -22.23 6.61 16.77
CA LEU A 11 -21.81 5.25 17.15
C LEU A 11 -21.31 5.17 18.60
N LEU A 12 -20.91 6.29 19.21
CA LEU A 12 -20.45 6.38 20.61
C LEU A 12 -21.60 6.53 21.63
N GLY A 13 -22.86 6.24 21.24
CA GLY A 13 -24.02 6.34 22.10
C GLY A 13 -23.93 5.54 23.42
N ASP A 14 -24.36 6.18 24.51
CA ASP A 14 -24.76 5.72 25.86
C ASP A 14 -23.82 4.80 26.68
N GLU A 15 -22.75 4.26 26.11
CA GLU A 15 -21.80 3.39 26.86
C GLU A 15 -20.95 4.17 27.87
N GLY A 16 -20.76 5.47 27.67
CA GLY A 16 -19.93 6.34 28.54
C GLY A 16 -20.45 6.47 29.97
N ALA A 17 -21.77 6.44 30.18
CA ALA A 17 -22.37 6.67 31.49
C ALA A 17 -22.21 5.48 32.47
N ARG A 18 -22.08 4.25 31.95
CA ARG A 18 -21.92 3.03 32.76
C ARG A 18 -20.48 2.76 33.17
N ASP A 19 -19.53 3.27 32.39
CA ASP A 19 -18.09 3.14 32.63
C ASP A 19 -17.61 4.03 33.80
N GLU A 20 -18.22 5.20 33.99
CA GLU A 20 -17.94 6.09 35.12
C GLU A 20 -18.30 5.46 36.48
N LEU A 21 -19.22 4.50 36.50
CA LEU A 21 -19.65 3.77 37.70
C LEU A 21 -18.74 2.57 38.05
N GLY A 22 -17.70 2.28 37.26
CA GLY A 22 -16.69 1.26 37.58
C GLY A 22 -17.22 -0.18 37.70
N LEU A 23 -18.43 -0.44 37.19
CA LEU A 23 -19.14 -1.72 37.34
C LEU A 23 -18.65 -2.82 36.38
N ASN A 24 -17.90 -2.46 35.34
CA ASN A 24 -17.43 -3.42 34.34
C ASN A 24 -16.03 -3.94 34.68
N ARG A 25 -15.93 -5.17 35.22
CA ARG A 25 -14.67 -5.92 35.28
C ARG A 25 -14.44 -6.66 33.96
N GLY A 26 -13.43 -6.24 33.20
CA GLY A 26 -13.03 -6.86 31.94
C GLY A 26 -12.40 -5.89 30.94
N ARG A 27 -11.90 -6.40 29.81
CA ARG A 27 -11.45 -5.54 28.69
C ARG A 27 -12.67 -4.83 28.10
N LYS A 28 -12.61 -3.50 27.99
CA LYS A 28 -13.69 -2.69 27.37
C LYS A 28 -14.04 -3.22 25.98
N ALA A 29 -15.33 -3.23 25.68
CA ALA A 29 -15.79 -3.61 24.35
C ALA A 29 -15.29 -2.58 23.34
N GLU A 30 -14.63 -3.06 22.29
CA GLU A 30 -14.25 -2.23 21.15
C GLU A 30 -15.49 -1.69 20.44
N LEU A 31 -15.33 -0.55 19.77
CA LEU A 31 -16.39 0.09 18.99
C LEU A 31 -17.05 -0.93 18.06
N ARG A 32 -18.38 -1.02 18.16
CA ARG A 32 -19.22 -1.83 17.29
C ARG A 32 -20.05 -0.92 16.42
N GLY A 33 -20.20 -1.30 15.15
CA GLY A 33 -21.07 -0.63 14.20
C GLY A 33 -22.15 -1.59 13.73
N GLU A 34 -23.36 -1.08 13.63
CA GLU A 34 -24.45 -1.76 12.94
C GLU A 34 -24.28 -1.57 11.43
N TYR A 35 -24.78 -2.52 10.64
CA TYR A 35 -24.87 -2.31 9.20
C TYR A 35 -25.96 -1.26 8.92
N LEU A 36 -26.00 -0.71 7.70
CA LEU A 36 -27.09 0.20 7.34
C LEU A 36 -28.35 -0.58 6.95
N GLU A 37 -29.49 0.10 7.05
CA GLU A 37 -30.77 -0.38 6.58
C GLU A 37 -30.69 -0.86 5.12
N GLY A 38 -31.20 -2.07 4.87
CA GLY A 38 -31.13 -2.74 3.56
C GLY A 38 -29.90 -3.62 3.32
N HIS A 39 -28.99 -3.77 4.28
CA HIS A 39 -27.90 -4.76 4.20
C HIS A 39 -28.39 -6.16 4.64
N ASP A 40 -28.11 -7.20 3.85
CA ASP A 40 -28.58 -8.58 4.12
C ASP A 40 -28.19 -9.13 5.51
N GLN A 41 -27.11 -8.60 6.08
CA GLN A 41 -26.59 -9.03 7.37
C GLN A 41 -26.95 -8.09 8.53
N LEU A 42 -27.82 -7.10 8.32
CA LEU A 42 -28.20 -6.10 9.32
C LEU A 42 -28.68 -6.73 10.63
N ASP A 43 -29.61 -7.67 10.54
CA ASP A 43 -30.23 -8.29 11.72
C ASP A 43 -29.37 -9.40 12.34
N THR A 44 -28.34 -9.87 11.63
CA THR A 44 -27.57 -11.07 12.00
C THR A 44 -26.14 -10.80 12.42
N HIS A 45 -25.54 -9.67 12.02
CA HIS A 45 -24.13 -9.38 12.22
C HIS A 45 -23.90 -7.96 12.73
N LEU A 46 -22.76 -7.77 13.42
CA LEU A 46 -22.25 -6.46 13.80
C LEU A 46 -20.81 -6.31 13.29
N SER A 47 -20.48 -5.12 12.81
CA SER A 47 -19.11 -4.74 12.49
C SER A 47 -18.35 -4.42 13.77
N ARG A 48 -17.11 -4.89 13.88
CA ARG A 48 -16.25 -4.61 15.04
C ARG A 48 -14.91 -4.09 14.59
N PHE A 49 -14.46 -3.01 15.22
CA PHE A 49 -13.11 -2.51 15.00
C PHE A 49 -12.07 -3.49 15.57
N ARG A 50 -11.00 -3.71 14.81
CA ARG A 50 -9.86 -4.48 15.27
C ARG A 50 -9.04 -3.64 16.23
N VAL A 51 -8.57 -4.27 17.32
CA VAL A 51 -7.76 -3.58 18.33
C VAL A 51 -6.35 -3.33 17.87
N LEU A 52 -5.81 -4.27 17.11
CA LEU A 52 -4.47 -4.15 16.55
C LEU A 52 -4.61 -3.74 15.08
N PRO A 53 -3.84 -2.71 14.66
CA PRO A 53 -3.78 -2.36 13.25
C PRO A 53 -3.19 -3.54 12.48
N VAL A 54 -3.79 -3.82 11.32
CA VAL A 54 -3.33 -4.88 10.42
C VAL A 54 -2.97 -4.23 9.10
N VAL A 55 -1.83 -4.62 8.53
CA VAL A 55 -1.43 -4.15 7.20
C VAL A 55 -2.12 -5.04 6.17
N ASN A 56 -2.94 -4.42 5.33
CA ASN A 56 -3.55 -5.13 4.21
C ASN A 56 -2.49 -5.46 3.16
N VAL A 57 -2.40 -6.74 2.80
CA VAL A 57 -1.55 -7.20 1.70
C VAL A 57 -2.36 -7.11 0.42
N LEU A 58 -1.95 -6.23 -0.49
CA LEU A 58 -2.56 -6.12 -1.81
C LEU A 58 -2.07 -7.27 -2.69
N LEU A 59 -2.98 -8.14 -3.11
CA LEU A 59 -2.71 -9.25 -4.02
C LEU A 59 -3.10 -8.85 -5.45
N GLY A 60 -2.24 -9.13 -6.41
CA GLY A 60 -2.49 -8.89 -7.83
C GLY A 60 -1.29 -8.31 -8.55
N ASP A 61 -1.57 -7.66 -9.69
CA ASP A 61 -0.58 -6.94 -10.47
C ASP A 61 0.06 -5.81 -9.66
N ARG A 62 1.23 -5.34 -10.11
CA ARG A 62 1.94 -4.25 -9.45
C ARG A 62 1.06 -3.01 -9.32
N MET A 63 1.10 -2.39 -8.14
CA MET A 63 0.48 -1.08 -7.88
C MET A 63 0.97 -0.05 -8.93
N PRO A 64 0.05 0.62 -9.66
CA PRO A 64 0.43 1.60 -10.69
C PRO A 64 1.30 2.72 -10.12
N ARG A 65 2.07 3.42 -10.95
CA ARG A 65 2.89 4.54 -10.47
C ARG A 65 2.37 5.91 -10.91
N PRO A 66 2.39 6.93 -10.02
CA PRO A 66 1.94 8.27 -10.36
C PRO A 66 2.96 9.08 -11.18
N ASP A 67 4.23 8.66 -11.22
CA ASP A 67 5.36 9.47 -11.70
C ASP A 67 5.84 9.13 -13.12
N ARG A 68 5.31 8.07 -13.75
CA ARG A 68 5.79 7.57 -15.06
C ARG A 68 5.08 8.16 -16.27
N THR A 69 3.77 7.93 -16.39
CA THR A 69 2.98 8.39 -17.55
C THR A 69 1.61 8.90 -17.09
N PRO A 70 0.94 9.78 -17.87
CA PRO A 70 -0.40 10.24 -17.52
C PRO A 70 -1.42 9.10 -17.39
N GLY A 71 -1.31 8.06 -18.23
CA GLY A 71 -2.21 6.90 -18.15
C GLY A 71 -1.94 6.03 -16.91
N GLU A 72 -0.69 5.92 -16.48
CA GLU A 72 -0.34 5.19 -15.25
C GLU A 72 -0.74 5.97 -14.00
N LYS A 73 -0.59 7.30 -14.02
CA LYS A 73 -1.10 8.20 -12.98
C LYS A 73 -2.61 8.08 -12.82
N ASP A 74 -3.36 8.02 -13.92
CA ASP A 74 -4.82 7.87 -13.85
C ASP A 74 -5.22 6.52 -13.23
N ARG A 75 -4.50 5.44 -13.54
CA ARG A 75 -4.68 4.14 -12.87
C ARG A 75 -4.28 4.17 -11.39
N TRP A 76 -3.23 4.91 -11.04
CA TRP A 76 -2.84 5.12 -9.65
C TRP A 76 -3.93 5.86 -8.87
N CYS A 77 -4.46 6.96 -9.43
CA CYS A 77 -5.58 7.71 -8.85
C CYS A 77 -6.82 6.82 -8.66
N ARG A 78 -7.13 5.95 -9.64
CA ARG A 78 -8.19 4.94 -9.51
C ARG A 78 -7.96 4.02 -8.31
N ALA A 79 -6.75 3.47 -8.18
CA ALA A 79 -6.41 2.56 -7.07
C ALA A 79 -6.54 3.27 -5.72
N MET A 80 -6.03 4.51 -5.61
CA MET A 80 -6.11 5.27 -4.36
C MET A 80 -7.54 5.63 -3.97
N LEU A 81 -8.40 5.96 -4.95
CA LEU A 81 -9.82 6.19 -4.69
C LEU A 81 -10.51 4.92 -4.16
N ILE A 82 -10.27 3.76 -4.78
CA ILE A 82 -10.85 2.48 -4.35
C ILE A 82 -10.44 2.12 -2.91
N LEU A 83 -9.18 2.40 -2.54
CA LEU A 83 -8.64 2.01 -1.24
C LEU A 83 -8.97 3.01 -0.11
N PHE A 84 -9.02 4.31 -0.42
CA PHE A 84 -9.04 5.36 0.60
C PHE A 84 -10.29 6.25 0.58
N LYS A 85 -11.12 6.19 -0.47
CA LYS A 85 -12.44 6.84 -0.46
C LYS A 85 -13.45 5.83 0.09
N PRO A 86 -14.35 6.20 0.99
CA PRO A 86 -15.50 5.35 1.31
C PRO A 86 -16.42 5.27 0.09
N TRP A 87 -16.81 4.06 -0.32
CA TRP A 87 -17.72 3.85 -1.44
C TRP A 87 -18.55 2.57 -1.24
N ARG A 88 -19.74 2.55 -1.85
CA ARG A 88 -20.62 1.38 -1.94
C ARG A 88 -20.96 1.08 -3.39
N LEU A 89 -21.12 2.13 -4.18
CA LEU A 89 -21.39 2.09 -5.61
C LEU A 89 -20.22 2.71 -6.37
N LEU A 90 -20.14 2.41 -7.66
CA LEU A 90 -19.07 2.96 -8.52
C LEU A 90 -19.24 4.47 -8.71
N GLU A 91 -20.46 4.96 -8.66
CA GLU A 91 -20.83 6.37 -8.73
C GLU A 91 -20.26 7.17 -7.55
N ASP A 92 -20.05 6.54 -6.39
CA ASP A 92 -19.42 7.19 -5.24
C ASP A 92 -17.95 7.49 -5.52
N LEU A 93 -17.29 6.72 -6.39
CA LEU A 93 -15.88 6.91 -6.70
C LEU A 93 -15.64 8.09 -7.64
N LYS A 94 -16.46 8.20 -8.69
CA LYS A 94 -16.35 9.27 -9.71
C LYS A 94 -17.66 9.48 -10.48
N HIS A 95 -17.82 10.67 -11.05
CA HIS A 95 -18.91 10.95 -11.98
C HIS A 95 -18.74 10.23 -13.33
N ARG A 96 -19.86 10.09 -14.07
CA ARG A 96 -19.83 9.61 -15.45
C ARG A 96 -19.05 10.59 -16.32
N GLY A 97 -18.17 10.06 -17.17
CA GLY A 97 -17.28 10.88 -18.03
C GLY A 97 -16.08 11.52 -17.32
N GLN A 98 -16.05 11.56 -15.99
CA GLN A 98 -14.92 12.09 -15.23
C GLN A 98 -13.71 11.15 -15.29
N SER A 99 -12.50 11.70 -15.43
CA SER A 99 -11.25 10.94 -15.30
C SER A 99 -10.97 10.60 -13.82
N TRP A 100 -10.19 9.56 -13.57
CA TRP A 100 -9.85 9.17 -12.20
C TRP A 100 -8.96 10.20 -11.54
N THR A 101 -8.07 10.83 -12.33
CA THR A 101 -7.23 11.93 -11.86
C THR A 101 -8.04 13.13 -11.39
N ALA A 102 -9.09 13.51 -12.12
CA ALA A 102 -9.97 14.62 -11.71
C ALA A 102 -10.73 14.29 -10.42
N ALA A 103 -11.35 13.10 -10.35
CA ALA A 103 -12.05 12.64 -9.15
C ALA A 103 -11.13 12.55 -7.91
N PHE A 104 -9.86 12.16 -8.11
CA PHE A 104 -8.87 12.11 -7.05
C PHE A 104 -8.52 13.50 -6.53
N ASN A 105 -8.35 14.48 -7.42
CA ASN A 105 -8.02 15.85 -7.03
C ASN A 105 -9.17 16.57 -6.30
N GLU A 106 -10.42 16.18 -6.56
CA GLU A 106 -11.60 16.70 -5.85
C GLU A 106 -11.76 16.10 -4.45
N MET A 107 -11.19 14.91 -4.22
CA MET A 107 -11.31 14.21 -2.94
C MET A 107 -10.34 14.78 -1.90
N THR A 108 -10.87 15.13 -0.72
CA THR A 108 -10.05 15.52 0.43
C THR A 108 -9.68 14.29 1.26
N PHE A 109 -8.44 13.85 1.16
CA PHE A 109 -7.90 12.76 1.98
C PHE A 109 -7.37 13.26 3.33
N SER A 110 -7.45 12.41 4.36
CA SER A 110 -6.78 12.64 5.63
C SER A 110 -5.26 12.59 5.47
N ASP A 111 -4.53 13.25 6.36
CA ASP A 111 -3.07 13.27 6.26
C ASP A 111 -2.45 11.89 6.45
N LYS A 112 -3.06 11.04 7.29
CA LYS A 112 -2.65 9.64 7.43
C LYS A 112 -2.86 8.84 6.14
N ALA A 113 -3.96 9.08 5.43
CA ALA A 113 -4.18 8.44 4.13
C ALA A 113 -3.11 8.89 3.12
N LYS A 114 -2.84 10.19 3.01
CA LYS A 114 -1.78 10.72 2.12
C LYS A 114 -0.40 10.15 2.45
N GLU A 115 -0.03 10.07 3.72
CA GLU A 115 1.21 9.46 4.18
C GLU A 115 1.27 7.98 3.75
N THR A 116 0.17 7.25 3.91
CA THR A 116 0.10 5.85 3.50
C THR A 116 0.25 5.73 1.97
N MET A 117 -0.44 6.55 1.19
CA MET A 117 -0.33 6.58 -0.28
C MET A 117 1.11 6.86 -0.74
N LEU A 118 1.81 7.78 -0.06
CA LEU A 118 3.21 8.08 -0.33
C LEU A 118 4.10 6.86 -0.02
N ASN A 119 3.91 6.26 1.16
CA ASN A 119 4.67 5.07 1.58
C ASN A 119 4.48 3.89 0.64
N MET A 120 3.29 3.73 0.04
CA MET A 120 3.05 2.69 -0.96
C MET A 120 3.91 2.86 -2.22
N ASN A 121 4.43 4.07 -2.50
CA ASN A 121 5.32 4.30 -3.64
C ASN A 121 6.81 4.06 -3.32
N VAL A 122 7.18 4.02 -2.03
CA VAL A 122 8.59 3.92 -1.59
C VAL A 122 9.28 2.66 -2.13
N GLU A 123 8.58 1.53 -2.22
CA GLU A 123 9.15 0.30 -2.81
C GLU A 123 9.60 0.53 -4.26
N ASN A 124 8.80 1.25 -5.04
CA ASN A 124 9.14 1.58 -6.43
C ASN A 124 10.35 2.52 -6.50
N GLU A 125 10.43 3.50 -5.61
CA GLU A 125 11.55 4.44 -5.54
C GLU A 125 12.86 3.74 -5.17
N CYS A 126 12.82 2.84 -4.18
CA CYS A 126 13.98 2.02 -3.81
C CYS A 126 14.42 1.10 -4.96
N LYS A 127 13.46 0.50 -5.68
CA LYS A 127 13.75 -0.34 -6.84
C LYS A 127 14.43 0.46 -7.95
N ASP A 128 13.91 1.63 -8.30
CA ASP A 128 14.51 2.50 -9.30
C ASP A 128 15.90 2.98 -8.88
N ALA A 129 16.11 3.31 -7.60
CA ALA A 129 17.42 3.69 -7.06
C ALA A 129 18.44 2.55 -7.22
N LYS A 130 18.03 1.31 -6.92
CA LYS A 130 18.86 0.11 -7.12
C LYS A 130 19.18 -0.09 -8.60
N ASP A 131 18.18 -0.05 -9.48
CA ASP A 131 18.37 -0.29 -10.91
C ASP A 131 19.28 0.79 -11.53
N LYS A 132 19.11 2.05 -11.11
CA LYS A 132 20.00 3.16 -11.48
C LYS A 132 21.43 2.93 -10.99
N TYR A 133 21.62 2.50 -9.76
CA TYR A 133 22.94 2.17 -9.21
C TYR A 133 23.61 1.05 -10.02
N GLU A 134 22.89 -0.03 -10.32
CA GLU A 134 23.40 -1.15 -11.11
C GLU A 134 23.78 -0.74 -12.53
N ALA A 135 22.97 0.08 -13.20
CA ALA A 135 23.29 0.60 -14.52
C ALA A 135 24.57 1.47 -14.50
N LEU A 136 24.70 2.36 -13.51
CA LEU A 136 25.89 3.18 -13.34
C LEU A 136 27.14 2.37 -12.97
N ARG A 137 26.98 1.32 -12.15
CA ARG A 137 28.05 0.37 -11.80
C ARG A 137 28.55 -0.38 -13.03
N LYS A 138 27.64 -0.91 -13.86
CA LYS A 138 27.98 -1.56 -15.13
C LYS A 138 28.69 -0.61 -16.09
N ALA A 139 28.34 0.68 -16.07
CA ALA A 139 29.00 1.72 -16.85
C ALA A 139 30.32 2.22 -16.23
N GLY A 140 30.77 1.70 -15.09
CA GLY A 140 32.00 2.13 -14.40
C GLY A 140 31.94 3.53 -13.78
N LYS A 141 30.75 4.13 -13.66
CA LYS A 141 30.57 5.52 -13.20
C LYS A 141 30.41 5.67 -11.69
N VAL A 142 30.34 4.56 -10.95
CA VAL A 142 30.08 4.56 -9.50
C VAL A 142 31.01 3.57 -8.80
N LYS A 143 31.54 3.97 -7.65
CA LYS A 143 32.38 3.12 -6.79
C LYS A 143 31.53 2.01 -6.16
N PRO A 144 32.03 0.76 -6.10
CA PRO A 144 31.34 -0.33 -5.40
C PRO A 144 31.04 0.06 -3.94
N LEU A 145 29.82 -0.24 -3.47
CA LEU A 145 29.41 0.00 -2.08
C LEU A 145 30.19 -0.86 -1.09
N LEU A 146 30.61 -2.06 -1.51
CA LEU A 146 31.42 -2.98 -0.71
C LEU A 146 32.80 -3.16 -1.35
N PRO A 147 33.90 -3.04 -0.57
CA PRO A 147 35.23 -3.35 -1.06
C PRO A 147 35.34 -4.84 -1.41
N GLY A 148 35.96 -5.16 -2.56
CA GLY A 148 36.19 -6.53 -3.02
C GLY A 148 35.10 -7.12 -3.92
N HIS A 149 33.93 -6.48 -4.06
CA HIS A 149 32.91 -6.91 -5.02
C HIS A 149 33.08 -6.17 -6.35
N SER A 150 34.16 -6.47 -7.08
CA SER A 150 34.26 -6.09 -8.48
C SER A 150 33.17 -6.86 -9.22
N GLY A 151 32.21 -6.16 -9.82
CA GLY A 151 31.16 -6.74 -10.67
C GLY A 151 31.70 -7.33 -11.98
N ALA A 152 32.88 -7.97 -11.94
CA ALA A 152 33.30 -8.88 -12.97
C ALA A 152 32.24 -9.97 -13.05
N THR A 153 31.65 -10.03 -14.22
CA THR A 153 30.62 -10.98 -14.64
C THR A 153 31.00 -12.40 -14.25
N ALA A 154 30.12 -13.11 -13.54
CA ALA A 154 30.20 -14.57 -13.33
C ALA A 154 30.33 -15.40 -14.64
N SER A 155 30.22 -14.75 -15.81
CA SER A 155 30.48 -15.33 -17.13
C SER A 155 31.97 -15.67 -17.35
N SER A 156 32.91 -14.87 -16.83
CA SER A 156 34.34 -15.17 -17.05
C SER A 156 34.84 -16.34 -16.22
N ASP A 157 34.22 -16.58 -15.07
CA ASP A 157 34.70 -17.57 -14.10
C ASP A 157 34.32 -18.99 -14.49
N ILE A 158 33.10 -19.22 -15.01
CA ILE A 158 32.71 -20.54 -15.54
C ILE A 158 33.52 -20.87 -16.79
N GLU A 159 33.66 -19.94 -17.74
CA GLU A 159 34.47 -20.18 -18.95
C GLU A 159 35.95 -20.43 -18.62
N SER A 160 36.52 -19.70 -17.65
CA SER A 160 37.89 -19.91 -17.19
C SER A 160 38.07 -21.26 -16.48
N LEU A 161 37.09 -21.71 -15.69
CA LEU A 161 37.11 -23.02 -15.06
C LEU A 161 36.99 -24.15 -16.09
N THR A 162 36.11 -24.04 -17.09
CA THR A 162 36.05 -25.01 -18.20
C THR A 162 37.34 -25.05 -19.00
N ASN A 163 37.98 -23.90 -19.25
CA ASN A 163 39.24 -23.84 -19.98
C ASN A 163 40.42 -24.37 -19.18
N ALA A 164 40.40 -24.29 -17.85
CA ALA A 164 41.41 -24.90 -16.99
C ALA A 164 41.26 -26.43 -16.95
N LEU A 165 40.03 -26.94 -16.79
CA LEU A 165 39.75 -28.37 -16.76
C LEU A 165 40.07 -29.09 -18.08
N HIS A 166 39.92 -28.43 -19.23
CA HIS A 166 40.31 -28.99 -20.53
C HIS A 166 41.83 -29.08 -20.73
N ARG A 167 42.63 -28.27 -20.03
CA ARG A 167 44.10 -28.32 -20.12
C ARG A 167 44.69 -29.44 -19.28
N ASP A 168 44.07 -29.76 -18.15
CA ASP A 168 44.52 -30.85 -17.26
C ASP A 168 44.15 -32.24 -17.80
N ALA A 169 43.21 -32.34 -18.74
CA ALA A 169 42.84 -33.60 -19.40
C ALA A 169 43.76 -33.97 -20.59
N ALA A 170 44.80 -33.17 -20.88
CA ALA A 170 45.71 -33.35 -22.01
C ALA A 170 47.16 -33.74 -21.60
N LEU A 171 47.36 -34.22 -20.37
CA LEU A 171 48.60 -34.85 -19.88
C LEU A 171 48.29 -36.28 -19.43
#